data_AF-A0A955B6L8-F1
#
_entry.id   AF-A0A955B6L8-F1
#
_cell.length_a   1.000
_cell.length_b   1.000
_cell.length_c   1.000
_cell.angle_alpha   90.00
_cell.angle_beta   90.00
_cell.angle_gamma   90.00
#
_symmetry.space_group_name_H-M   'P 1'
#
loop_
_entity.id
_entity.type
_entity.pdbx_description
1 polymer ?
#
loop_
_entity_poly.entity_id
_entity_poly.type
_entity_poly.pdbx_seq_one_letter_code
_entity_poly.pdbx_strand_id
1 'polypeptide(L)'
;MFPYADDADKGEGAAVPQKEIEVIRNWIKLGASHPADEEVLDPREHWPYRPPQQQSVPIVRDPSSIRNPIDSFVAVKRHEYGLQASPPMDKSRLLRRVYLDLTGVLRHSIT
;
A
#
# COMPACT_ATOMS: atom_id res chain seq x y z
N MET A 1 25.62 20.86 3.05
CA MET A 1 26.69 19.86 2.81
C MET A 1 26.50 18.76 3.85
N PHE A 2 25.80 17.68 3.48
CA PHE A 2 25.49 16.57 4.39
C PHE A 2 26.69 15.59 4.42
N PRO A 3 27.22 15.20 5.59
CA PRO A 3 28.48 14.46 5.70
C PRO A 3 28.28 12.94 5.62
N TYR A 4 27.37 12.46 4.77
CA TYR A 4 27.02 11.03 4.63
C TYR A 4 27.73 10.39 3.42
N ALA A 5 29.03 10.63 3.31
CA ALA A 5 29.83 10.07 2.23
C ALA A 5 30.97 9.24 2.81
N ASP A 6 30.66 8.12 3.48
CA ASP A 6 31.55 6.93 3.52
C ASP A 6 30.86 5.65 4.05
N ASP A 7 29.59 5.43 3.70
CA ASP A 7 28.89 4.21 4.14
C ASP A 7 29.12 3.11 3.09
N ALA A 8 30.30 2.49 3.17
CA ALA A 8 30.58 1.24 2.49
C ALA A 8 29.44 0.25 2.76
N ASP A 9 28.89 -0.34 1.70
CA ASP A 9 27.81 -1.33 1.69
C ASP A 9 28.08 -2.45 2.71
N LYS A 10 27.55 -2.30 3.91
CA LYS A 10 27.58 -3.33 4.94
C LYS A 10 26.36 -4.19 4.69
N GLY A 11 26.60 -5.39 4.16
CA GLY A 11 25.55 -6.37 3.87
C GLY A 11 24.54 -6.51 5.01
N GLU A 12 23.30 -6.83 4.64
CA GLU A 12 22.16 -6.95 5.56
C GLU A 12 22.53 -7.77 6.81
N GLY A 13 22.42 -7.16 8.00
CA GLY A 13 22.65 -7.82 9.29
C GLY A 13 23.98 -7.50 10.01
N ALA A 14 24.84 -6.64 9.45
CA ALA A 14 26.02 -6.16 10.18
C ALA A 14 25.65 -5.32 11.41
N ALA A 15 26.43 -5.43 12.48
CA ALA A 15 26.23 -4.63 13.69
C ALA A 15 26.40 -3.12 13.40
N VAL A 16 25.49 -2.30 13.93
CA VAL A 16 25.52 -0.83 13.78
C VAL A 16 26.83 -0.28 14.38
N PRO A 17 27.57 0.58 13.66
CA PRO A 17 28.81 1.17 14.17
C PRO A 17 28.61 1.94 15.48
N GLN A 18 29.57 1.80 16.39
CA GLN A 18 29.52 2.46 17.71
C GLN A 18 29.30 3.98 17.60
N LYS A 19 29.90 4.63 16.59
CA LYS A 19 29.76 6.06 16.32
C LYS A 19 28.30 6.46 16.03
N GLU A 20 27.57 5.67 15.25
CA GLU A 20 26.15 5.91 14.95
C GLU A 20 25.28 5.69 16.19
N ILE A 21 25.57 4.64 16.96
CA ILE A 21 24.88 4.37 18.23
C ILE A 21 25.05 5.57 19.19
N GLU A 22 26.23 6.17 19.26
CA GLU A 22 26.50 7.35 20.09
C GLU A 22 25.73 8.59 19.63
N VAL A 23 25.61 8.80 18.31
CA VAL A 23 24.78 9.87 17.75
C VAL A 23 23.32 9.70 18.18
N ILE A 24 22.76 8.49 18.02
CA ILE A 24 21.37 8.20 18.40
C ILE A 24 21.17 8.36 19.92
N ARG A 25 22.10 7.85 20.75
CA ARG A 25 22.03 8.02 22.22
C ARG A 25 22.00 9.48 22.63
N ASN A 26 22.82 10.32 22.00
CA ASN A 26 22.86 11.74 22.31
C ASN A 26 21.56 12.45 21.89
N TRP A 27 21.00 12.11 20.73
CA TRP A 27 19.70 12.62 20.31
C TRP A 27 18.56 12.22 21.26
N ILE A 28 18.54 10.97 21.75
CA ILE A 28 17.56 10.52 22.77
C ILE A 28 17.72 11.33 24.06
N LYS A 29 18.95 11.57 24.53
CA LYS A 29 19.22 12.41 25.72
C LYS A 29 18.75 13.86 25.55
N LEU A 30 18.73 14.37 24.32
CA LEU A 30 18.21 15.69 23.96
C LEU A 30 16.68 15.72 23.82
N GLY A 31 15.98 14.64 24.18
CA GLY A 31 14.53 14.56 24.17
C GLY A 31 13.93 14.02 22.87
N ALA A 32 14.75 13.42 21.99
CA ALA A 32 14.29 12.80 20.75
C ALA A 32 13.45 13.76 19.88
N SER A 33 13.85 15.03 19.83
CA SER A 33 13.11 16.05 19.08
C SER A 33 13.14 15.73 17.59
N HIS A 34 11.97 15.72 16.97
CA HIS A 34 11.86 15.60 15.52
C HIS A 34 12.12 16.99 14.84
N PRO A 35 12.47 17.02 13.54
CA PRO A 35 12.72 18.26 12.78
C PRO A 35 11.48 19.17 12.71
N ALA A 36 11.62 20.47 13.01
CA ALA A 36 10.48 21.39 13.13
C ALA A 36 9.61 21.56 11.86
N ASP A 37 10.08 21.10 10.70
CA ASP A 37 9.41 21.15 9.41
C ASP A 37 8.57 19.90 9.08
N GLU A 38 8.58 18.85 9.91
CA GLU A 38 7.67 17.72 9.70
C GLU A 38 6.34 17.90 10.47
N GLU A 39 5.24 17.48 9.87
CA GLU A 39 3.97 17.38 10.59
C GLU A 39 3.96 16.09 11.41
N VAL A 40 4.05 16.21 12.73
CA VAL A 40 3.80 15.08 13.64
C VAL A 40 2.30 14.87 13.75
N LEU A 41 1.75 14.00 12.91
CA LEU A 41 0.40 13.48 13.10
C LEU A 41 0.38 12.62 14.37
N ASP A 42 -0.70 12.68 15.15
CA ASP A 42 -0.90 11.72 16.24
C ASP A 42 -0.89 10.32 15.62
N PRO A 43 -0.02 9.39 16.07
CA PRO A 43 -0.01 8.03 15.57
C PRO A 43 -1.39 7.37 15.59
N ARG A 44 -2.26 7.74 16.54
CA ARG A 44 -3.64 7.24 16.66
C ARG A 44 -4.56 7.70 15.53
N GLU A 45 -4.23 8.80 14.86
CA GLU A 45 -4.97 9.30 13.70
C GLU A 45 -4.63 8.54 12.41
N HIS A 46 -3.54 7.78 12.40
CA HIS A 46 -3.21 6.94 11.26
C HIS A 46 -4.30 5.87 11.05
N TRP A 47 -4.66 5.60 9.80
CA TRP A 47 -5.81 4.76 9.43
C TRP A 47 -5.86 3.34 10.03
N PRO A 48 -4.74 2.59 10.26
CA PRO A 48 -4.81 1.25 10.81
C PRO A 48 -5.10 1.25 12.32
N TYR A 49 -4.95 2.39 13.00
CA TYR A 49 -5.25 2.52 14.43
C TYR A 49 -6.65 3.10 14.71
N ARG A 50 -7.37 3.48 13.65
CA ARG A 50 -8.77 3.90 13.75
C ARG A 50 -9.70 2.71 13.56
N PRO A 51 -10.74 2.55 14.41
CA PRO A 51 -11.72 1.50 14.21
C PRO A 51 -12.45 1.71 12.88
N PRO A 52 -12.69 0.64 12.09
CA PRO A 52 -13.43 0.76 10.85
C PRO A 52 -14.86 1.21 11.13
N GLN A 53 -15.33 2.21 10.40
CA GLN A 53 -16.70 2.71 10.50
C GLN A 53 -17.58 2.04 9.44
N GLN A 54 -18.72 1.51 9.86
CA GLN A 54 -19.68 0.91 8.94
C GLN A 54 -20.31 1.99 8.05
N GLN A 55 -20.14 1.84 6.74
CA GLN A 55 -20.77 2.71 5.74
C GLN A 55 -22.01 2.03 5.16
N SER A 56 -23.09 2.79 4.97
CA SER A 56 -24.28 2.29 4.26
C SER A 56 -23.95 2.02 2.81
N VAL A 57 -24.45 0.89 2.28
CA VAL A 57 -24.23 0.52 0.87
C VAL A 57 -24.97 1.51 -0.03
N PRO A 58 -24.30 2.16 -1.00
CA PRO A 58 -24.94 3.11 -1.90
C PRO A 58 -25.97 2.43 -2.80
N ILE A 59 -27.06 3.16 -3.08
CA ILE A 59 -28.06 2.76 -4.07
C ILE A 59 -27.57 3.19 -5.45
N VAL A 60 -27.46 2.24 -6.37
CA VAL A 60 -27.01 2.49 -7.75
C VAL A 60 -28.15 2.37 -8.75
N ARG A 61 -28.05 3.10 -9.86
CA ARG A 61 -29.09 3.15 -10.91
C ARG A 61 -29.20 1.84 -11.72
N ASP A 62 -28.08 1.14 -11.89
CA ASP A 62 -28.03 -0.13 -12.61
C ASP A 62 -27.60 -1.27 -11.65
N PRO A 63 -28.58 -1.98 -11.05
CA PRO A 63 -28.28 -3.08 -10.14
C PRO A 63 -27.71 -4.31 -10.85
N SER A 64 -27.87 -4.44 -12.17
CA SER A 64 -27.49 -5.65 -12.91
C SER A 64 -25.97 -5.86 -12.94
N SER A 65 -25.20 -4.79 -12.79
CA SER A 65 -23.74 -4.81 -12.70
C SER A 65 -23.21 -5.08 -11.27
N ILE A 66 -24.09 -5.15 -10.26
CA ILE A 66 -23.69 -5.34 -8.85
C ILE A 66 -23.81 -6.81 -8.49
N ARG A 67 -22.68 -7.45 -8.18
CA ARG A 67 -22.65 -8.85 -7.71
C ARG A 67 -22.48 -8.91 -6.20
N ASN A 68 -21.74 -7.97 -5.64
CA ASN A 68 -21.50 -7.84 -4.21
C ASN A 68 -21.81 -6.40 -3.75
N PRO A 69 -22.18 -6.18 -2.48
CA PRO A 69 -22.44 -4.84 -1.95
C PRO A 69 -21.29 -3.84 -2.15
N ILE A 70 -20.04 -4.33 -2.19
CA ILE A 70 -18.87 -3.47 -2.43
C ILE A 70 -18.82 -2.89 -3.85
N ASP A 71 -19.42 -3.57 -4.83
CA ASP A 71 -19.44 -3.11 -6.22
C ASP A 71 -20.22 -1.79 -6.36
N SER A 72 -21.20 -1.54 -5.48
CA SER A 72 -21.98 -0.30 -5.47
C SER A 72 -21.11 0.93 -5.23
N PHE A 73 -20.12 0.83 -4.34
CA PHE A 73 -19.22 1.95 -4.06
C PHE A 73 -18.38 2.31 -5.28
N VAL A 74 -17.90 1.30 -6.02
CA VAL A 74 -17.13 1.50 -7.25
C VAL A 74 -18.02 2.05 -8.36
N ALA A 75 -19.23 1.55 -8.50
CA ALA A 75 -20.18 2.00 -9.50
C ALA A 75 -20.58 3.48 -9.33
N VAL A 76 -20.78 3.94 -8.08
CA VAL A 76 -21.03 5.36 -7.79
C VAL A 76 -19.86 6.22 -8.28
N LYS A 77 -18.62 5.88 -7.92
CA LYS A 77 -17.45 6.64 -8.37
C LYS A 77 -17.28 6.62 -9.88
N ARG A 78 -17.47 5.47 -10.54
CA ARG A 78 -17.43 5.40 -12.01
C ARG A 78 -18.45 6.34 -12.64
N HIS A 79 -19.67 6.37 -12.12
CA HIS A 79 -20.71 7.27 -12.62
C HIS A 79 -20.35 8.75 -12.40
N GLU A 80 -19.80 9.12 -11.24
CA GLU A 80 -19.29 10.49 -10.98
C GLU A 80 -18.22 10.91 -12.00
N TYR A 81 -17.33 9.99 -12.39
CA TYR A 81 -16.25 10.25 -13.35
C TYR A 81 -16.64 9.95 -14.81
N GLY A 82 -17.88 9.55 -15.10
CA GLY A 82 -18.31 9.20 -16.46
C GLY A 82 -17.62 7.96 -17.06
N LEU A 83 -17.08 7.08 -16.21
CA LEU A 83 -16.36 5.89 -16.61
C LEU A 83 -17.29 4.69 -16.78
N GLN A 84 -17.00 3.86 -17.79
CA GLN A 84 -17.70 2.60 -18.02
C GLN A 84 -16.84 1.41 -17.61
N ALA A 85 -17.48 0.37 -17.08
CA ALA A 85 -16.78 -0.87 -16.76
C ALA A 85 -16.38 -1.61 -18.04
N SER A 86 -15.16 -2.15 -18.06
CA SER A 86 -14.73 -3.04 -19.14
C SER A 86 -15.59 -4.31 -19.16
N PRO A 87 -15.81 -4.91 -20.34
CA PRO A 87 -16.54 -6.15 -20.44
C PRO A 87 -15.84 -7.28 -19.68
N PRO A 88 -16.59 -8.27 -19.16
CA PRO A 88 -16.01 -9.44 -18.50
C PRO A 88 -14.99 -10.15 -19.39
N MET A 89 -13.85 -10.55 -18.83
CA MET A 89 -12.89 -11.39 -19.54
C MET A 89 -13.39 -12.82 -19.68
N ASP A 90 -13.01 -13.45 -20.80
CA ASP A 90 -13.19 -14.89 -20.98
C ASP A 90 -12.48 -15.70 -19.90
N LYS A 91 -13.06 -16.85 -19.53
CA LYS A 91 -12.54 -17.72 -18.46
C LYS A 91 -11.11 -18.19 -18.73
N SER A 92 -10.74 -18.43 -19.99
CA SER A 92 -9.37 -18.86 -20.34
C SER A 92 -8.32 -17.79 -20.00
N ARG A 93 -8.66 -16.51 -20.20
CA ARG A 93 -7.78 -15.38 -19.87
C ARG A 93 -7.66 -15.17 -18.37
N LEU A 94 -8.78 -15.31 -17.64
CA LEU A 94 -8.77 -15.25 -16.18
C LEU A 94 -7.88 -16.35 -15.58
N LEU A 95 -7.99 -17.58 -16.08
CA LEU A 95 -7.16 -18.70 -15.62
C LEU A 95 -5.67 -18.43 -15.82
N ARG A 96 -5.27 -17.90 -16.98
CA ARG A 96 -3.88 -17.54 -17.26
C ARG A 96 -3.35 -16.49 -16.27
N ARG A 97 -4.19 -15.50 -15.92
CA ARG A 97 -3.81 -14.45 -14.96
C ARG A 97 -3.64 -15.03 -13.56
N VAL A 98 -4.60 -15.81 -13.08
CA VAL A 98 -4.52 -16.47 -11.77
C VAL A 98 -3.29 -17.39 -11.69
N TYR A 99 -2.99 -18.13 -12.77
CA TYR A 99 -1.80 -18.98 -12.82
C TYR A 99 -0.52 -18.16 -12.66
N LEU A 100 -0.40 -17.03 -13.37
CA LEU A 100 0.75 -16.14 -13.24
C LEU A 100 0.84 -15.53 -11.84
N ASP A 101 -0.27 -15.09 -11.27
CA ASP A 101 -0.32 -14.49 -9.93
C ASP A 101 0.13 -15.50 -8.85
N LEU A 102 -0.22 -16.78 -9.02
CA LEU A 102 0.12 -17.84 -8.06
C LEU A 102 1.53 -18.42 -8.24
N THR A 103 2.00 -18.55 -9.47
CA THR A 103 3.26 -19.26 -9.78
C THR A 103 4.40 -18.35 -10.19
N GLY A 104 4.13 -17.08 -10.50
CA GLY A 104 5.12 -16.12 -10.99
C GLY A 104 5.64 -16.39 -12.40
N VAL A 105 5.21 -17.48 -13.04
CA VAL A 105 5.64 -17.87 -14.39
C VAL A 105 4.44 -18.15 -15.27
N LEU A 106 4.55 -17.84 -16.55
CA LEU A 106 3.61 -18.37 -17.53
C LEU A 106 4.07 -19.77 -17.91
N ARG A 107 3.15 -20.74 -17.87
CA ARG A 107 3.43 -22.10 -18.35
C ARG A 107 3.92 -21.98 -19.79
N HIS A 108 5.21 -22.17 -20.02
CA HIS A 108 5.70 -22.35 -21.39
C HIS A 108 5.13 -23.69 -21.87
N SER A 109 4.63 -23.71 -23.09
CA SER A 109 4.05 -24.88 -23.73
C SER A 109 5.00 -26.08 -23.63
N ILE A 110 4.56 -27.13 -22.94
CA ILE A 110 5.02 -28.48 -23.21
C ILE A 110 4.16 -28.92 -24.40
N THR A 111 4.78 -28.94 -25.57
CA THR A 111 4.23 -29.53 -26.80
C THR A 111 4.05 -31.03 -26.63
#